data_AF-A0A6G5QJ96-F1
#
_entry.id   AF-A0A6G5QJ96-F1
#
_cell.length_a   1.000
_cell.length_b   1.000
_cell.length_c   1.000
_cell.angle_alpha   90.00
_cell.angle_beta   90.00
_cell.angle_gamma   90.00
#
_symmetry.space_group_name_H-M   'P 1'
#
loop_
_entity.id
_entity.type
_entity.pdbx_description
1 polymer ?
#
loop_
_entity_poly.entity_id
_entity_poly.type
_entity_poly.pdbx_seq_one_letter_code
_entity_poly.pdbx_strand_id
1 'polypeptide(L)'
;MKYLVWFLVAFVFSGCAFKCKRCVDANTTIVAQTFTYKIPSSHNKNRWRLVGGDNYEVIYRSINNNYEDISITTRLSENKKIKQKLKIEEKKWEPEKYFENTVKDTYETVYCKDFIEYVANLKCITTTIIPSSRYGNLLDYYTYCDYYGKNHEIKTLFINRRFSLNSIKTDKQDFQTFKQDIKELFDSIVIHDIDTARMEKEGLMHYDKRYDPNAEYNPLMQWLHPAYEYKLKIND
;
A
#
# COMPACT_ATOMS: atom_id res chain seq x y z
N MET A 1 56.76 -43.57 16.66
CA MET A 1 55.46 -43.90 16.02
C MET A 1 54.35 -43.33 16.89
N LYS A 2 53.73 -42.22 16.44
CA LYS A 2 52.33 -41.79 16.70
C LYS A 2 52.19 -40.33 16.26
N TYR A 3 51.70 -40.18 15.03
CA TYR A 3 51.17 -38.92 14.51
C TYR A 3 49.92 -38.56 15.31
N LEU A 4 49.84 -37.33 15.83
CA LEU A 4 48.57 -36.77 16.27
C LEU A 4 48.35 -35.47 15.49
N VAL A 5 47.81 -35.65 14.29
CA VAL A 5 47.35 -34.56 13.42
C VAL A 5 46.09 -33.97 14.07
N TRP A 6 46.19 -32.72 14.54
CA TRP A 6 45.03 -31.94 14.95
C TRP A 6 44.31 -31.41 13.70
N PHE A 7 43.29 -32.14 13.25
CA PHE A 7 42.29 -31.60 12.33
C PHE A 7 41.29 -30.77 13.14
N LEU A 8 41.47 -29.46 13.17
CA LEU A 8 40.42 -28.51 13.55
C LEU A 8 39.40 -28.49 12.41
N VAL A 9 38.35 -29.30 12.56
CA VAL A 9 37.16 -29.22 11.71
C VAL A 9 36.44 -27.93 12.06
N ALA A 10 36.69 -26.87 11.30
CA ALA A 10 35.85 -25.68 11.28
C ALA A 10 34.49 -26.10 10.72
N PHE A 11 33.54 -26.39 11.61
CA PHE A 11 32.12 -26.44 11.27
C PHE A 11 31.69 -25.04 10.86
N VAL A 12 31.82 -24.75 9.56
CA VAL A 12 31.07 -23.67 8.93
C VAL A 12 29.62 -24.12 9.01
N PHE A 13 28.92 -23.65 10.05
CA PHE A 13 27.47 -23.55 10.03
C PHE A 13 27.13 -22.59 8.89
N SER A 14 27.14 -23.11 7.66
CA SER A 14 26.36 -22.55 6.57
C SER A 14 24.91 -22.81 6.94
N GLY A 15 24.41 -22.03 7.90
CA GLY A 15 22.98 -21.84 8.05
C GLY A 15 22.46 -21.55 6.66
N CYS A 16 21.48 -22.32 6.22
CA CYS A 16 20.85 -22.17 4.91
C CYS A 16 20.31 -20.73 4.81
N ALA A 17 21.16 -19.81 4.37
CA ALA A 17 20.76 -18.49 3.94
C ALA A 17 19.98 -18.77 2.66
N PHE A 18 18.66 -18.89 2.79
CA PHE A 18 17.75 -18.78 1.66
C PHE A 18 18.12 -17.48 0.95
N LYS A 19 18.93 -17.59 -0.10
CA LYS A 19 19.30 -16.46 -0.96
C LYS A 19 18.02 -16.06 -1.69
N CYS A 20 17.32 -15.11 -1.12
CA CYS A 20 16.20 -14.45 -1.75
C CYS A 20 16.71 -13.80 -3.05
N LYS A 21 16.30 -14.34 -4.21
CA LYS A 21 16.81 -13.92 -5.54
C LYS A 21 16.47 -12.48 -5.92
N ARG A 22 15.46 -11.86 -5.29
CA ARG A 22 15.04 -10.47 -5.52
C ARG A 22 14.63 -9.80 -4.21
N CYS A 23 15.54 -9.79 -3.23
CA CYS A 23 15.33 -9.02 -2.01
C CYS A 23 15.95 -7.64 -2.12
N VAL A 24 15.18 -6.63 -1.73
CA VAL A 24 15.59 -5.22 -1.69
C VAL A 24 15.54 -4.71 -0.25
N ASP A 25 16.48 -3.84 0.08
CA ASP A 25 16.61 -3.29 1.42
C ASP A 25 15.77 -2.00 1.54
N ALA A 26 15.46 -1.63 2.78
CA ALA A 26 14.85 -0.34 3.10
C ALA A 26 15.59 0.83 2.40
N ASN A 27 14.85 1.87 1.99
CA ASN A 27 15.36 3.06 1.28
C ASN A 27 15.97 2.79 -0.11
N THR A 28 15.96 1.55 -0.61
CA THR A 28 16.37 1.27 -1.99
C THR A 28 15.44 2.00 -2.96
N THR A 29 16.00 2.69 -3.95
CA THR A 29 15.22 3.26 -5.05
C THR A 29 14.92 2.17 -6.08
N ILE A 30 13.63 1.99 -6.37
CA ILE A 30 13.14 1.14 -7.45
C ILE A 30 12.84 2.04 -8.65
N VAL A 31 13.31 1.62 -9.82
CA VAL A 31 13.14 2.33 -11.09
C VAL A 31 12.28 1.46 -11.99
N ALA A 32 11.02 1.86 -12.20
CA ALA A 32 10.14 1.28 -13.21
C ALA A 32 10.16 2.14 -14.49
N GLN A 33 9.48 1.70 -15.54
CA GLN A 33 9.49 2.40 -16.83
C GLN A 33 8.92 3.83 -16.74
N THR A 34 7.83 4.00 -16.00
CA THR A 34 7.04 5.25 -15.93
C THR A 34 7.17 5.97 -14.60
N PHE A 35 7.75 5.34 -13.58
CA PHE A 35 7.89 5.94 -12.26
C PHE A 35 9.09 5.38 -11.49
N THR A 36 9.53 6.12 -10.47
CA THR A 36 10.45 5.65 -9.43
C THR A 36 9.84 5.83 -8.07
N TYR A 37 10.25 5.02 -7.10
CA TYR A 37 9.88 5.16 -5.70
C TYR A 37 10.97 4.59 -4.79
N LYS A 38 10.92 4.88 -3.49
CA LYS A 38 11.77 4.27 -2.47
C LYS A 38 11.00 3.26 -1.65
N ILE A 39 11.68 2.18 -1.30
CA ILE A 39 11.20 1.20 -0.34
C ILE A 39 11.07 1.87 1.05
N PRO A 40 9.91 1.80 1.72
CA PRO A 40 9.74 2.36 3.06
C PRO A 40 10.76 1.82 4.07
N SER A 41 11.15 2.68 5.02
CA SER A 41 12.29 2.44 5.91
C SER A 41 11.97 1.65 7.17
N SER A 42 10.69 1.50 7.51
CA SER A 42 10.27 0.73 8.69
C SER A 42 10.69 -0.73 8.60
N HIS A 43 10.70 -1.41 9.76
CA HIS A 43 11.02 -2.84 9.88
C HIS A 43 12.28 -3.24 9.07
N ASN A 44 13.36 -2.47 9.20
CA ASN A 44 14.61 -2.62 8.42
C ASN A 44 15.28 -4.01 8.51
N LYS A 45 14.93 -4.82 9.52
CA LYS A 45 15.38 -6.22 9.66
C LYS A 45 14.63 -7.18 8.71
N ASN A 46 13.47 -6.77 8.19
CA ASN A 46 12.60 -7.54 7.32
C ASN A 46 12.77 -7.07 5.87
N ARG A 47 13.60 -7.77 5.11
CA ARG A 47 13.85 -7.43 3.69
C ARG A 47 12.58 -7.59 2.86
N TRP A 48 12.40 -6.69 1.90
CA TRP A 48 11.31 -6.73 0.94
C TRP A 48 11.63 -7.70 -0.19
N ARG A 49 10.63 -8.43 -0.66
CA ARG A 49 10.72 -9.25 -1.87
C ARG A 49 10.06 -8.52 -3.02
N LEU A 50 10.80 -8.33 -4.11
CA LEU A 50 10.34 -7.67 -5.32
C LEU A 50 9.85 -8.70 -6.34
N VAL A 51 8.60 -8.54 -6.76
CA VAL A 51 7.93 -9.30 -7.82
C VAL A 51 7.32 -8.29 -8.78
N GLY A 52 7.80 -8.24 -10.02
CA GLY A 52 7.38 -7.20 -10.94
C GLY A 52 7.99 -7.33 -12.33
N GLY A 53 7.48 -6.50 -13.22
CA GLY A 53 7.90 -6.29 -14.61
C GLY A 53 7.70 -4.82 -15.01
N ASP A 54 7.95 -4.47 -16.26
CA ASP A 54 8.23 -3.09 -16.70
C ASP A 54 7.25 -1.98 -16.24
N ASN A 55 5.95 -2.30 -16.08
CA ASN A 55 4.88 -1.34 -15.74
C ASN A 55 4.12 -1.68 -14.44
N TYR A 56 4.56 -2.70 -13.70
CA TYR A 56 3.92 -3.17 -12.48
C TYR A 56 4.96 -3.71 -11.52
N GLU A 57 5.02 -3.10 -10.33
CA GLU A 57 5.90 -3.52 -9.27
C GLU A 57 5.08 -3.96 -8.05
N VAL A 58 5.41 -5.11 -7.49
CA VAL A 58 4.93 -5.56 -6.18
C VAL A 58 6.13 -5.80 -5.29
N ILE A 59 6.09 -5.20 -4.12
CA ILE A 59 6.97 -5.56 -3.02
C ILE A 59 6.14 -6.13 -1.89
N TYR A 60 6.63 -7.18 -1.26
CA TYR A 60 5.99 -7.72 -0.07
C TYR A 60 7.01 -8.19 0.97
N ARG A 61 6.58 -8.24 2.22
CA ARG A 61 7.37 -8.74 3.34
C ARG A 61 6.48 -9.35 4.41
N SER A 62 7.10 -10.12 5.29
CA SER A 62 6.47 -10.62 6.51
C SER A 62 7.05 -9.87 7.71
N ILE A 63 6.18 -9.40 8.60
CA ILE A 63 6.52 -8.68 9.84
C ILE A 63 5.80 -9.39 10.98
N ASN A 64 6.52 -10.08 11.87
CA ASN A 64 5.94 -10.66 13.10
C ASN A 64 4.59 -11.39 12.90
N ASN A 65 4.53 -12.34 11.96
CA ASN A 65 3.32 -13.09 11.53
C ASN A 65 2.25 -12.29 10.78
N ASN A 66 2.43 -10.99 10.59
CA ASN A 66 1.72 -10.19 9.60
C ASN A 66 2.44 -10.26 8.25
N TYR A 67 1.71 -9.92 7.20
CA TYR A 67 2.23 -9.66 5.87
C TYR A 67 1.79 -8.28 5.42
N GLU A 68 2.66 -7.70 4.61
CA GLU A 68 2.43 -6.42 3.96
C GLU A 68 2.83 -6.56 2.50
N ASP A 69 2.04 -5.99 1.59
CA ASP A 69 2.48 -5.69 0.24
C ASP A 69 2.16 -4.27 -0.21
N ILE A 70 2.92 -3.83 -1.21
CA ILE A 70 2.71 -2.60 -1.95
C ILE A 70 2.79 -2.98 -3.42
N SER A 71 1.75 -2.67 -4.17
CA SER A 71 1.69 -2.74 -5.62
C SER A 71 1.61 -1.34 -6.19
N ILE A 72 2.43 -1.04 -7.20
CA ILE A 72 2.40 0.24 -7.93
C ILE A 72 2.39 -0.05 -9.41
N THR A 73 1.50 0.62 -10.14
CA THR A 73 1.40 0.50 -11.60
C THR A 73 0.91 1.78 -12.23
N THR A 74 1.25 1.97 -13.48
CA THR A 74 0.65 2.99 -14.34
C THR A 74 -0.16 2.30 -15.43
N ARG A 75 -1.41 2.72 -15.60
CA ARG A 75 -2.30 2.20 -16.64
C ARG A 75 -3.00 3.32 -17.39
N LEU A 76 -3.57 3.03 -18.55
CA LEU A 76 -4.49 3.94 -19.21
C LEU A 76 -5.68 4.20 -18.28
N SER A 77 -6.07 5.46 -18.15
CA SER A 77 -7.23 5.83 -17.34
C SER A 77 -8.51 5.49 -18.10
N GLU A 78 -9.48 4.93 -17.39
CA GLU A 78 -10.84 4.73 -17.91
C GLU A 78 -11.60 6.07 -18.00
N ASN A 79 -11.10 7.12 -17.33
CA ASN A 79 -11.71 8.43 -17.36
C ASN A 79 -11.36 9.17 -18.66
N LYS A 80 -12.39 9.75 -19.30
CA LYS A 80 -12.22 10.61 -20.49
C LYS A 80 -11.61 11.98 -20.18
N LYS A 81 -11.63 12.40 -18.91
CA LYS A 81 -11.07 13.66 -18.39
C LYS A 81 -10.61 13.47 -16.96
N ILE A 82 -9.53 14.16 -16.56
CA ILE A 82 -9.08 14.20 -15.17
C ILE A 82 -10.14 14.96 -14.35
N LYS A 83 -10.71 14.28 -13.36
CA LYS A 83 -11.77 14.85 -12.53
C LYS A 83 -11.18 15.84 -11.52
N GLN A 84 -11.14 17.12 -11.86
CA GLN A 84 -10.69 18.22 -10.97
C GLN A 84 -11.46 18.26 -9.63
N LYS A 85 -12.77 17.95 -9.68
CA LYS A 85 -13.64 17.79 -8.51
C LYS A 85 -13.96 16.32 -8.29
N LEU A 86 -13.11 15.66 -7.53
CA LEU A 86 -13.40 14.37 -6.93
C LEU A 86 -14.45 14.61 -5.84
N LYS A 87 -15.69 14.14 -6.03
CA LYS A 87 -16.68 14.11 -4.96
C LYS A 87 -16.25 13.00 -4.00
N ILE A 88 -15.89 13.37 -2.78
CA ILE A 88 -15.69 12.43 -1.68
C ILE A 88 -17.09 11.93 -1.31
N GLU A 89 -17.35 10.64 -1.51
CA GLU A 89 -18.59 10.01 -1.07
C GLU A 89 -18.26 9.10 0.11
N GLU A 90 -18.75 9.43 1.32
CA GLU A 90 -18.79 8.45 2.40
C GLU A 90 -19.93 7.46 2.10
N LYS A 91 -19.59 6.30 1.52
CA LYS A 91 -20.54 5.21 1.31
C LYS A 91 -20.38 4.17 2.40
N LYS A 92 -21.36 4.10 3.30
CA LYS A 92 -21.57 2.88 4.09
C LYS A 92 -22.13 1.83 3.13
N TRP A 93 -21.33 0.83 2.79
CA TRP A 93 -21.79 -0.29 1.97
C TRP A 93 -22.52 -1.28 2.87
N GLU A 94 -23.85 -1.33 2.78
CA GLU A 94 -24.65 -2.40 3.40
C GLU A 94 -24.82 -3.51 2.34
N PRO A 95 -24.45 -4.77 2.63
CA PRO A 95 -24.23 -5.82 1.63
C PRO A 95 -25.50 -6.38 0.94
N GLU A 96 -26.64 -5.71 1.03
CA GLU A 96 -27.87 -6.17 0.39
C GLU A 96 -27.99 -5.62 -1.04
N LYS A 97 -27.33 -6.28 -2.02
CA LYS A 97 -27.90 -6.56 -3.38
C LYS A 97 -26.91 -6.97 -4.48
N TYR A 98 -25.60 -7.00 -4.27
CA TYR A 98 -24.67 -7.13 -5.42
C TYR A 98 -24.05 -8.51 -5.70
N PHE A 99 -24.36 -9.53 -4.89
CA PHE A 99 -23.93 -10.92 -5.16
C PHE A 99 -25.13 -11.85 -5.34
N GLU A 100 -26.02 -11.57 -6.29
CA GLU A 100 -27.06 -12.54 -6.67
C GLU A 100 -26.52 -13.71 -7.51
N ASN A 101 -25.28 -13.65 -8.01
CA ASN A 101 -24.77 -14.70 -8.89
C ASN A 101 -23.31 -15.06 -8.61
N THR A 102 -23.00 -15.57 -7.42
CA THR A 102 -22.19 -16.79 -7.20
C THR A 102 -21.86 -16.93 -5.72
N VAL A 103 -22.16 -18.11 -5.16
CA VAL A 103 -21.90 -18.54 -3.78
C VAL A 103 -22.89 -17.96 -2.75
N LYS A 104 -23.95 -18.73 -2.48
CA LYS A 104 -24.74 -18.60 -1.25
C LYS A 104 -23.80 -18.79 -0.05
N ASP A 105 -24.02 -17.98 0.98
CA ASP A 105 -23.41 -18.03 2.31
C ASP A 105 -22.04 -17.36 2.47
N THR A 106 -22.05 -16.03 2.66
CA THR A 106 -21.38 -15.31 3.76
C THR A 106 -21.59 -13.80 3.60
N TYR A 107 -22.44 -13.20 4.44
CA TYR A 107 -22.60 -11.74 4.50
C TYR A 107 -21.38 -11.13 5.20
N GLU A 108 -20.32 -10.83 4.46
CA GLU A 108 -19.22 -10.01 4.95
C GLU A 108 -19.60 -8.54 4.83
N THR A 109 -19.59 -7.81 5.95
CA THR A 109 -19.69 -6.35 5.90
C THR A 109 -18.33 -5.81 5.49
N VAL A 110 -18.27 -5.10 4.36
CA VAL A 110 -17.07 -4.44 3.90
C VAL A 110 -17.22 -2.95 4.14
N TYR A 111 -16.33 -2.37 4.93
CA TYR A 111 -16.30 -0.94 5.17
C TYR A 111 -15.38 -0.28 4.16
N CYS A 112 -15.96 0.57 3.32
CA CYS A 112 -15.23 1.38 2.35
C CYS A 112 -15.27 2.85 2.76
N LYS A 113 -14.14 3.55 2.67
CA LYS A 113 -14.11 5.01 2.86
C LYS A 113 -13.19 5.66 1.83
N ASP A 114 -13.76 6.59 1.07
CA ASP A 114 -13.05 7.42 0.11
C ASP A 114 -12.59 8.73 0.74
N PHE A 115 -11.44 9.21 0.30
CA PHE A 115 -10.86 10.49 0.73
C PHE A 115 -9.85 10.98 -0.31
N ILE A 116 -9.36 12.21 -0.11
CA ILE A 116 -8.42 12.85 -1.03
C ILE A 116 -7.06 12.89 -0.40
N GLU A 117 -6.08 12.51 -1.21
CA GLU A 117 -4.67 12.57 -0.86
C GLU A 117 -3.85 13.21 -1.97
N TYR A 118 -2.58 13.45 -1.67
CA TYR A 118 -1.66 14.06 -2.61
C TYR A 118 -0.39 13.22 -2.75
N VAL A 119 -0.12 12.75 -3.96
CA VAL A 119 1.03 11.90 -4.31
C VAL A 119 1.69 12.45 -5.55
N ALA A 120 3.02 12.63 -5.54
CA ALA A 120 3.75 13.23 -6.67
C ALA A 120 3.15 14.56 -7.17
N ASN A 121 2.66 15.40 -6.23
CA ASN A 121 1.94 16.66 -6.49
C ASN A 121 0.58 16.50 -7.20
N LEU A 122 0.07 15.27 -7.37
CA LEU A 122 -1.23 14.99 -7.94
C LEU A 122 -2.28 14.88 -6.85
N LYS A 123 -3.50 15.33 -7.14
CA LYS A 123 -4.67 15.05 -6.30
C LYS A 123 -5.22 13.66 -6.62
N CYS A 124 -5.30 12.79 -5.62
CA CYS A 124 -5.66 11.39 -5.77
C CYS A 124 -6.93 11.05 -4.99
N ILE A 125 -7.69 10.08 -5.48
CA ILE A 125 -8.71 9.40 -4.67
C ILE A 125 -8.01 8.26 -3.95
N THR A 126 -8.19 8.18 -2.64
CA THR A 126 -7.81 7.02 -1.87
C THR A 126 -9.04 6.35 -1.28
N THR A 127 -9.12 5.03 -1.41
CA THR A 127 -10.16 4.19 -0.82
C THR A 127 -9.52 3.22 0.16
N THR A 128 -9.95 3.26 1.41
CA THR A 128 -9.63 2.20 2.39
C THR A 128 -10.76 1.19 2.41
N ILE A 129 -10.41 -0.10 2.35
CA ILE A 129 -11.35 -1.23 2.46
C ILE A 129 -10.96 -2.08 3.66
N ILE A 130 -11.92 -2.33 4.56
CA ILE A 130 -11.75 -3.17 5.74
C ILE A 130 -12.87 -4.22 5.78
N PRO A 131 -12.55 -5.51 5.65
CA PRO A 131 -13.52 -6.60 5.78
C PRO A 131 -13.90 -6.85 7.25
N SER A 132 -15.14 -7.28 7.50
CA SER A 132 -15.60 -7.72 8.82
C SER A 132 -15.08 -9.13 9.13
N SER A 133 -13.95 -9.21 9.84
CA SER A 133 -13.43 -10.24 10.76
C SER A 133 -13.60 -11.77 10.52
N ARG A 134 -14.27 -12.28 9.47
CA ARG A 134 -14.54 -13.72 9.34
C ARG A 134 -13.64 -14.47 8.35
N TYR A 135 -13.17 -13.85 7.25
CA TYR A 135 -12.31 -14.55 6.27
C TYR A 135 -11.00 -13.84 5.87
N GLY A 136 -10.66 -12.70 6.48
CA GLY A 136 -9.36 -12.11 6.28
C GLY A 136 -9.23 -10.78 6.99
N ASN A 137 -8.15 -10.61 7.76
CA ASN A 137 -7.87 -9.36 8.45
C ASN A 137 -7.04 -8.45 7.55
N LEU A 138 -7.44 -8.19 6.31
CA LEU A 138 -6.64 -7.42 5.36
C LEU A 138 -7.19 -6.01 5.24
N LEU A 139 -6.39 -5.01 5.63
CA LEU A 139 -6.64 -3.62 5.29
C LEU A 139 -6.08 -3.37 3.89
N ASP A 140 -6.95 -3.03 2.95
CA ASP A 140 -6.53 -2.56 1.62
C ASP A 140 -6.60 -1.04 1.55
N TYR A 141 -5.57 -0.45 0.94
CA TYR A 141 -5.39 0.98 0.78
C TYR A 141 -5.09 1.29 -0.69
N TYR A 142 -6.12 1.69 -1.42
CA TYR A 142 -6.05 1.94 -2.85
C TYR A 142 -5.96 3.43 -3.13
N THR A 143 -4.96 3.87 -3.89
CA THR A 143 -4.78 5.26 -4.29
C THR A 143 -4.73 5.37 -5.81
N TYR A 144 -5.54 6.25 -6.36
CA TYR A 144 -5.69 6.50 -7.80
C TYR A 144 -5.39 7.96 -8.10
N CYS A 145 -4.33 8.20 -8.88
CA CYS A 145 -3.92 9.53 -9.30
C CYS A 145 -3.96 9.60 -10.83
N ASP A 146 -4.94 10.29 -11.39
CA ASP A 146 -5.00 10.54 -12.83
C ASP A 146 -4.06 11.68 -13.23
N TYR A 147 -3.36 11.52 -14.35
CA TYR A 147 -2.46 12.52 -14.93
C TYR A 147 -2.45 12.47 -16.46
N TYR A 148 -2.07 13.57 -17.10
CA TYR A 148 -1.80 13.59 -18.53
C TYR A 148 -0.41 13.04 -18.79
N GLY A 149 -0.32 12.02 -19.62
CA GLY A 149 0.95 11.50 -20.13
C GLY A 149 1.50 12.38 -21.25
N LYS A 150 2.82 12.32 -21.48
CA LYS A 150 3.53 13.02 -22.58
C LYS A 150 3.01 12.65 -23.98
N ASN A 151 2.31 11.52 -24.11
CA ASN A 151 1.65 11.08 -25.34
C ASN A 151 0.20 11.58 -25.47
N HIS A 152 -0.20 12.55 -24.64
CA HIS A 152 -1.54 13.15 -24.57
C HIS A 152 -2.66 12.22 -24.07
N GLU A 153 -2.33 10.99 -23.67
CA GLU A 153 -3.28 10.08 -23.04
C GLU A 153 -3.47 10.43 -21.57
N ILE A 154 -4.62 10.06 -21.00
CA ILE A 154 -4.84 10.11 -19.56
C ILE A 154 -4.38 8.78 -18.99
N LYS A 155 -3.50 8.83 -18.00
CA LYS A 155 -3.00 7.67 -17.29
C LYS A 155 -3.37 7.77 -15.82
N THR A 156 -3.44 6.62 -15.16
CA THR A 156 -3.66 6.52 -13.72
C THR A 156 -2.43 5.87 -13.09
N LEU A 157 -1.80 6.56 -12.14
CA LEU A 157 -0.94 5.92 -11.16
C LEU A 157 -1.85 5.24 -10.14
N PHE A 158 -1.77 3.91 -10.08
CA PHE A 158 -2.48 3.09 -9.10
C PHE A 158 -1.48 2.56 -8.09
N ILE A 159 -1.75 2.81 -6.82
CA ILE A 159 -1.00 2.27 -5.69
C ILE A 159 -1.98 1.45 -4.86
N ASN A 160 -1.69 0.18 -4.64
CA ASN A 160 -2.37 -0.62 -3.64
C ASN A 160 -1.40 -0.95 -2.54
N ARG A 161 -1.77 -0.73 -1.29
CA ARG A 161 -1.05 -1.25 -0.14
C ARG A 161 -1.96 -2.11 0.69
N ARG A 162 -1.54 -3.34 0.94
CA ARG A 162 -2.25 -4.31 1.75
C ARG A 162 -1.49 -4.60 3.03
N PHE A 163 -2.19 -4.63 4.14
CA PHE A 163 -1.62 -4.97 5.44
C PHE A 163 -2.51 -5.95 6.19
N SER A 164 -1.94 -7.05 6.68
CA SER A 164 -2.69 -7.98 7.52
C SER A 164 -2.70 -7.53 8.99
N LEU A 165 -3.89 -7.49 9.56
CA LEU A 165 -4.20 -7.26 10.97
C LEU A 165 -4.34 -8.64 11.67
N ASN A 166 -3.33 -9.52 11.63
CA ASN A 166 -3.45 -10.89 12.18
C ASN A 166 -3.53 -10.96 13.72
N SER A 167 -3.82 -9.84 14.38
CA SER A 167 -4.23 -9.78 15.79
C SER A 167 -5.31 -8.71 15.97
N ILE A 168 -6.37 -9.05 16.70
CA ILE A 168 -7.44 -8.14 17.18
C ILE A 168 -6.85 -6.94 17.96
N LYS A 169 -5.58 -7.02 18.36
CA LYS A 169 -4.76 -5.91 18.82
C LYS A 169 -3.75 -5.57 17.73
N THR A 170 -4.12 -4.74 16.77
CA THR A 170 -3.09 -3.99 16.03
C THR A 170 -2.59 -2.93 17.01
N ASP A 171 -1.32 -2.99 17.39
CA ASP A 171 -0.75 -1.97 18.27
C ASP A 171 -0.88 -0.60 17.56
N LYS A 172 -1.22 0.45 18.31
CA LYS A 172 -1.18 1.83 17.84
C LYS A 172 0.15 2.12 17.15
N GLN A 173 1.24 1.51 17.62
CA GLN A 173 2.58 1.64 17.02
C GLN A 173 2.69 1.04 15.61
N ASP A 174 2.14 -0.15 15.36
CA ASP A 174 2.15 -0.78 14.03
C ASP A 174 1.38 0.09 13.04
N PHE A 175 0.30 0.72 13.50
CA PHE A 175 -0.49 1.61 12.68
C PHE A 175 0.19 2.95 12.38
N GLN A 176 0.87 3.55 13.36
CA GLN A 176 1.70 4.73 13.09
C GLN A 176 2.80 4.40 12.09
N THR A 177 3.40 3.22 12.22
CA THR A 177 4.42 2.72 11.29
C THR A 177 3.85 2.56 9.87
N PHE A 178 2.65 1.98 9.74
CA PHE A 178 1.94 1.86 8.47
C PHE A 178 1.73 3.24 7.82
N LYS A 179 1.19 4.22 8.55
CA LYS A 179 0.99 5.59 8.02
C LYS A 179 2.31 6.26 7.65
N GLN A 180 3.34 6.12 8.47
CA GLN A 180 4.65 6.70 8.20
C GLN A 180 5.27 6.12 6.93
N ASP A 181 5.12 4.82 6.70
CA ASP A 181 5.55 4.19 5.46
C ASP A 181 4.74 4.67 4.24
N ILE A 182 3.44 4.98 4.39
CA ILE A 182 2.64 5.58 3.30
C ILE A 182 3.26 6.92 2.94
N LYS A 183 3.57 7.72 3.97
CA LYS A 183 4.24 9.01 3.79
C LYS A 183 5.56 8.85 3.05
N GLU A 184 6.43 7.96 3.51
CA GLU A 184 7.74 7.73 2.88
C GLU A 184 7.61 7.27 1.44
N LEU A 185 6.66 6.36 1.17
CA LEU A 185 6.35 5.92 -0.17
C LEU A 185 5.91 7.09 -1.05
N PHE A 186 4.88 7.82 -0.63
CA PHE A 186 4.28 8.90 -1.42
C PHE A 186 5.22 10.08 -1.65
N ASP A 187 6.02 10.45 -0.65
CA ASP A 187 7.04 11.50 -0.76
C ASP A 187 8.17 11.11 -1.73
N SER A 188 8.37 9.81 -1.98
CA SER A 188 9.44 9.31 -2.84
C SER A 188 9.03 9.08 -4.29
N ILE A 189 7.73 9.06 -4.61
CA ILE A 189 7.26 8.74 -5.95
C ILE A 189 7.55 9.89 -6.91
N VAL A 190 8.15 9.55 -8.05
CA VAL A 190 8.36 10.45 -9.20
C VAL A 190 7.79 9.78 -10.45
N ILE A 191 6.95 10.48 -11.20
CA ILE A 191 6.36 10.00 -12.46
C ILE A 191 7.16 10.61 -13.61
N HIS A 192 7.70 9.78 -14.50
CA HIS A 192 8.64 10.21 -15.56
C HIS A 192 7.94 10.60 -16.86
N ASP A 193 6.76 10.05 -17.11
CA ASP A 193 6.01 10.21 -18.35
C ASP A 193 4.84 11.19 -18.24
N ILE A 194 4.77 11.96 -17.15
CA ILE A 194 3.79 13.04 -16.96
C ILE A 194 4.09 14.25 -17.88
N ASP A 195 3.04 14.82 -18.46
CA ASP A 195 3.04 16.10 -19.17
C ASP A 195 2.85 17.24 -18.16
N THR A 196 3.93 17.61 -17.48
CA THR A 196 3.92 18.65 -16.44
C THR A 196 3.39 19.99 -16.96
N ALA A 197 3.78 20.39 -18.18
CA ALA A 197 3.37 21.69 -18.73
C ALA A 197 1.84 21.77 -18.89
N ARG A 198 1.21 20.70 -19.39
CA ARG A 198 -0.24 20.62 -19.47
C ARG A 198 -0.89 20.56 -18.10
N MET A 199 -0.35 19.73 -17.19
CA MET A 199 -0.89 19.58 -15.84
C MET A 199 -0.86 20.91 -15.07
N GLU A 200 0.22 21.69 -15.18
CA GLU A 200 0.34 23.02 -14.58
C GLU A 200 -0.62 24.02 -15.22
N LYS A 201 -0.68 24.07 -16.55
CA LYS A 201 -1.61 24.94 -17.29
C LYS A 201 -3.06 24.69 -16.91
N GLU A 202 -3.44 23.44 -16.65
CA GLU A 202 -4.78 23.04 -16.23
C GLU A 202 -5.00 23.11 -14.70
N GLY A 203 -4.02 23.54 -13.92
CA GLY A 203 -4.12 23.71 -12.46
C GLY A 203 -4.23 22.38 -11.70
N LEU A 204 -3.66 21.31 -12.24
CA LEU A 204 -3.73 19.94 -11.70
C LEU A 204 -2.51 19.54 -10.86
N MET A 205 -1.50 20.41 -10.77
CA MET A 205 -0.30 20.22 -9.94
C MET A 205 -0.44 20.97 -8.61
N HIS A 206 -0.26 20.25 -7.50
CA HIS A 206 -0.43 20.73 -6.13
C HIS A 206 0.88 20.65 -5.35
N TYR A 207 1.82 21.53 -5.67
CA TYR A 207 3.17 21.53 -5.08
C TYR A 207 3.22 21.85 -3.57
N ASP A 208 2.17 22.48 -3.03
CA ASP A 208 2.04 22.82 -1.61
C ASP A 208 1.36 21.72 -0.78
N LYS A 209 0.87 20.65 -1.42
CA LYS A 209 0.11 19.58 -0.78
C LYS A 209 0.89 18.28 -0.76
N ARG A 210 0.81 17.56 0.36
CA ARG A 210 1.42 16.25 0.58
C ARG A 210 0.54 15.44 1.50
N TYR A 211 0.77 14.12 1.52
CA TYR A 211 0.20 13.26 2.54
C TYR A 211 0.71 13.63 3.94
N ASP A 212 -0.24 13.78 4.87
CA ASP A 212 0.01 14.01 6.28
C ASP A 212 -0.54 12.83 7.11
N PRO A 213 0.32 11.99 7.70
CA PRO A 213 -0.10 10.86 8.52
C PRO A 213 -0.88 11.28 9.78
N ASN A 214 -0.78 12.55 10.18
CA ASN A 214 -1.37 13.11 11.40
C ASN A 214 -2.59 13.99 11.15
N ALA A 215 -3.06 14.09 9.90
CA ALA A 215 -4.26 14.86 9.59
C ALA A 215 -5.44 14.45 10.49
N GLU A 216 -6.14 15.44 11.04
CA GLU A 216 -7.25 15.26 12.00
C GLU A 216 -8.35 14.33 11.44
N TYR A 217 -8.56 14.39 10.13
CA TYR A 217 -9.36 13.44 9.35
C TYR A 217 -8.47 12.45 8.61
N ASN A 218 -7.77 11.58 9.34
CA ASN A 218 -7.20 10.39 8.75
C ASN A 218 -8.21 9.24 8.92
N PRO A 219 -8.90 8.79 7.85
CA PRO A 219 -9.95 7.77 7.93
C PRO A 219 -9.49 6.51 8.67
N LEU A 220 -8.23 6.16 8.46
CA LEU A 220 -7.50 5.13 9.18
C LEU A 220 -7.67 5.20 10.72
N MET A 221 -7.69 6.40 11.32
CA MET A 221 -7.84 6.59 12.77
C MET A 221 -9.28 6.43 13.28
N GLN A 222 -10.30 6.71 12.47
CA GLN A 222 -11.71 6.65 12.90
C GLN A 222 -12.21 5.21 13.08
N TRP A 223 -11.67 4.26 12.30
CA TRP A 223 -12.06 2.85 12.34
C TRP A 223 -11.36 2.04 13.44
N LEU A 224 -10.26 2.57 14.01
CA LEU A 224 -9.54 1.98 15.14
C LEU A 224 -9.94 2.61 16.50
N HIS A 225 -10.96 3.48 16.53
CA HIS A 225 -11.44 4.03 17.79
C HIS A 225 -12.04 2.88 18.65
N PRO A 226 -11.80 2.83 19.97
CA PRO A 226 -12.32 1.78 20.86
C PRO A 226 -13.84 1.55 20.79
N ALA A 227 -14.59 2.53 20.28
CA ALA A 227 -16.02 2.42 20.03
C ALA A 227 -16.37 1.35 18.96
N TYR A 228 -15.45 1.04 18.03
CA TYR A 228 -15.58 -0.09 17.09
C TYR A 228 -15.19 -1.43 17.72
N GLU A 229 -14.19 -1.46 18.62
CA GLU A 229 -13.90 -2.65 19.45
C GLU A 229 -15.11 -3.05 20.32
N TYR A 230 -15.89 -2.06 20.79
CA TYR A 230 -17.13 -2.33 21.53
C TYR A 230 -18.22 -2.97 20.67
N LYS A 231 -18.34 -2.65 19.37
CA LYS A 231 -19.34 -3.28 18.49
C LYS A 231 -18.98 -4.70 18.09
N LEU A 232 -17.69 -5.03 18.05
CA LEU A 232 -17.22 -6.40 17.79
C LEU A 232 -17.41 -7.34 19.00
N LYS A 233 -17.53 -6.79 20.22
CA LYS A 233 -17.76 -7.56 21.46
C LYS A 233 -19.23 -7.81 21.82
N ILE A 234 -20.19 -7.29 21.06
CA ILE A 234 -21.63 -7.39 21.43
C ILE A 234 -22.33 -8.61 20.78
N ASN A 235 -21.62 -9.40 19.96
CA ASN A 235 -22.20 -10.57 19.29
C ASN A 235 -21.55 -11.91 19.70
N ASP A 236 -20.93 -12.01 20.87
CA ASP A 236 -20.60 -13.29 21.51
C ASP A 236 -21.72 -13.72 22.48
#